data_AF-A0A3D4CWA5-F1
#
_entry.id   AF-A0A3D4CWA5-F1
#
_cell.length_a   1.000
_cell.length_b   1.000
_cell.length_c   1.000
_cell.angle_alpha   90.00
_cell.angle_beta   90.00
_cell.angle_gamma   90.00
#
_symmetry.space_group_name_H-M   'P 1'
#
loop_
_entity.id
_entity.type
_entity.pdbx_description
1 polymer ?
#
loop_
_entity_poly.entity_id
_entity_poly.type
_entity_poly.pdbx_seq_one_letter_code
_entity_poly.pdbx_strand_id
1 'polypeptide(L)'
;MARTRFSLLLFLFLLCGIGSAAAAGGKEAAYPKGGKWDLRKEQHAHFPLPLPAYTDPEHAAFEGEEGTLWDKLRKRAVAQNHFNLIATIIFACAILHTFLSGVFTEMAHAHEDRHRKIIEQKKRRAVDKPEDDAKDDVSFRAWFFHTLGEVEAVFGIWVIALAGAVVWCHGIVPGEGFMHGVSELQNYLGHDVNYTEPLFVVVIMAIAATRPIIRLSEACVNRVAQLFGGTPAAWWFSTLTLTPLLGSFITEPAAMTI
;
A
#
# COMPACT_ATOMS: atom_id res chain seq x y z
N MET A 1 -10.94 -18.66 -5.52
CA MET A 1 -10.55 -17.23 -5.38
C MET A 1 -9.28 -17.03 -4.55
N ALA A 2 -9.10 -17.69 -3.40
CA ALA A 2 -7.87 -17.56 -2.59
C ALA A 2 -6.57 -17.92 -3.34
N ARG A 3 -6.58 -18.97 -4.19
CA ARG A 3 -5.42 -19.37 -5.00
C ARG A 3 -5.01 -18.33 -6.05
N THR A 4 -5.97 -17.67 -6.71
CA THR A 4 -5.69 -16.64 -7.71
C THR A 4 -5.20 -15.34 -7.08
N ARG A 5 -5.73 -14.98 -5.89
CA ARG A 5 -5.23 -13.84 -5.10
C ARG A 5 -3.81 -14.04 -4.58
N PHE A 6 -3.49 -15.26 -4.12
CA PHE A 6 -2.13 -15.62 -3.73
C PHE A 6 -1.17 -15.60 -4.93
N SER A 7 -1.60 -16.07 -6.10
CA SER A 7 -0.78 -15.99 -7.32
C SER A 7 -0.55 -14.56 -7.81
N LEU A 8 -1.53 -13.65 -7.65
CA LEU A 8 -1.35 -12.24 -8.04
C LEU A 8 -0.39 -11.50 -7.10
N LEU A 9 -0.51 -11.72 -5.78
CA LEU A 9 0.41 -11.18 -4.78
C LEU A 9 1.81 -11.76 -4.92
N LEU A 10 1.94 -13.07 -5.15
CA LEU A 10 3.22 -13.73 -5.43
C LEU A 10 3.85 -13.23 -6.73
N PHE A 11 3.04 -12.95 -7.77
CA PHE A 11 3.50 -12.39 -9.03
C PHE A 11 3.96 -10.94 -8.88
N LEU A 12 3.25 -10.12 -8.09
CA LEU A 12 3.67 -8.75 -7.74
C LEU A 12 4.97 -8.74 -6.92
N PHE A 13 5.10 -9.69 -5.99
CA PHE A 13 6.29 -9.87 -5.16
C PHE A 13 7.49 -10.35 -5.97
N LEU A 14 7.29 -11.26 -6.92
CA LEU A 14 8.32 -11.71 -7.87
C LEU A 14 8.72 -10.59 -8.85
N LEU A 15 7.77 -9.78 -9.32
CA LEU A 15 8.06 -8.61 -10.16
C LEU A 15 8.89 -7.54 -9.43
N CYS A 16 8.66 -7.35 -8.12
CA CYS A 16 9.52 -6.48 -7.30
C CYS A 16 10.89 -7.11 -7.02
N GLY A 17 10.97 -8.44 -6.85
CA GLY A 17 12.22 -9.15 -6.55
C GLY A 17 13.19 -9.29 -7.73
N ILE A 18 12.68 -9.27 -8.98
CA ILE A 18 13.52 -9.47 -10.18
C ILE A 18 14.30 -8.20 -10.59
N GLY A 19 13.97 -7.03 -10.04
CA GLY A 19 14.65 -5.76 -10.36
C GLY A 19 16.08 -5.62 -9.83
N SER A 20 16.48 -6.40 -8.81
CA SER A 20 17.80 -6.24 -8.17
C SER A 20 18.97 -6.85 -8.97
N ALA A 21 18.70 -7.66 -10.00
CA ALA A 21 19.77 -8.35 -10.74
C ALA A 21 20.25 -7.60 -12.00
N ALA A 22 19.50 -6.62 -12.51
CA ALA A 22 19.79 -5.98 -13.80
C ALA A 22 20.42 -4.57 -13.72
N ALA A 23 20.55 -3.99 -12.52
CA ALA A 23 21.13 -2.66 -12.32
C ALA A 23 22.56 -2.69 -11.74
N ALA A 24 23.33 -3.76 -12.02
CA ALA A 24 24.75 -3.89 -11.65
C ALA A 24 25.69 -3.06 -12.56
N GLY A 25 25.26 -1.86 -12.97
CA GLY A 25 26.09 -0.83 -13.57
C GLY A 25 26.05 0.38 -12.67
N GLY A 26 27.06 0.55 -11.81
CA GLY A 26 27.10 1.60 -10.80
C GLY A 26 26.93 2.99 -11.41
N LYS A 27 25.71 3.53 -11.32
CA LYS A 27 25.45 4.95 -11.53
C LYS A 27 25.93 5.70 -10.29
N GLU A 28 26.66 6.77 -10.52
CA GLU A 28 27.10 7.71 -9.49
C GLU A 28 25.89 8.21 -8.71
N ALA A 29 25.99 8.27 -7.39
CA ALA A 29 24.88 8.70 -6.54
C ALA A 29 24.52 10.17 -6.84
N ALA A 30 23.24 10.45 -7.08
CA ALA A 30 22.74 11.80 -7.28
C ALA A 30 23.10 12.73 -6.10
N TYR A 31 23.10 12.19 -4.88
CA TYR A 31 23.59 12.86 -3.69
C TYR A 31 24.54 11.92 -2.91
N PRO A 32 25.85 12.20 -2.88
CA PRO A 32 26.81 11.37 -2.16
C PRO A 32 26.64 11.48 -0.64
N LYS A 33 27.13 10.47 0.07
CA LYS A 33 27.18 10.45 1.54
C LYS A 33 28.15 11.52 2.03
N GLY A 34 27.72 12.33 3.00
CA GLY A 34 28.49 13.48 3.49
C GLY A 34 28.61 14.61 2.45
N GLY A 35 29.60 15.49 2.62
CA GLY A 35 29.82 16.63 1.72
C GLY A 35 28.79 17.75 1.90
N LYS A 36 28.39 18.41 0.79
CA LYS A 36 27.47 19.57 0.78
C LYS A 36 26.10 19.26 1.41
N TRP A 37 25.67 18.00 1.37
CA TRP A 37 24.32 17.57 1.74
C TRP A 37 24.23 16.86 3.09
N ASP A 38 25.36 16.63 3.78
CA ASP A 38 25.46 15.95 5.09
C ASP A 38 24.58 14.68 5.23
N LEU A 39 24.50 13.89 4.15
CA LEU A 39 23.65 12.70 4.13
C LEU A 39 24.32 11.53 4.86
N ARG A 40 23.54 10.79 5.67
CA ARG A 40 24.02 9.57 6.37
C ARG A 40 24.24 8.39 5.42
N LYS A 41 23.57 8.36 4.28
CA LYS A 41 23.67 7.35 3.22
C LYS A 41 23.68 8.04 1.86
N GLU A 42 24.25 7.36 0.87
CA GLU A 42 24.16 7.80 -0.53
C GLU A 42 22.71 7.73 -1.00
N GLN A 43 22.32 8.67 -1.86
CA GLN A 43 21.03 8.68 -2.52
C GLN A 43 21.25 8.67 -4.03
N HIS A 44 20.68 7.69 -4.71
CA HIS A 44 20.88 7.46 -6.14
C HIS A 44 19.85 8.17 -7.00
N ALA A 45 18.59 8.29 -6.54
CA ALA A 45 17.58 9.05 -7.24
C ALA A 45 17.70 10.55 -6.97
N HIS A 46 17.38 11.36 -7.98
CA HIS A 46 17.34 12.82 -7.86
C HIS A 46 16.14 13.31 -7.03
N PHE A 47 15.22 12.40 -6.69
CA PHE A 47 14.09 12.62 -5.80
C PHE A 47 14.02 11.53 -4.71
N PRO A 48 13.42 11.81 -3.55
CA PRO A 48 13.00 13.13 -3.07
C PRO A 48 14.20 14.05 -2.82
N LEU A 49 13.98 15.37 -2.85
CA LEU A 49 15.04 16.32 -2.49
C LEU A 49 15.50 16.10 -1.03
N PRO A 50 16.82 16.02 -0.77
CA PRO A 50 17.31 15.97 0.60
C PRO A 50 17.03 17.28 1.32
N LEU A 51 16.76 17.21 2.63
CA LEU A 51 16.37 18.38 3.44
C LEU A 51 17.35 19.57 3.31
N PRO A 52 18.69 19.36 3.30
CA PRO A 52 19.65 20.46 3.15
C PRO A 52 19.56 21.20 1.80
N ALA A 53 19.01 20.56 0.75
CA ALA A 53 18.82 21.21 -0.55
C ALA A 53 17.77 22.33 -0.54
N TYR A 54 16.88 22.36 0.46
CA TYR A 54 15.93 23.45 0.64
C TYR A 54 16.52 24.66 1.37
N THR A 55 17.64 24.46 2.08
CA THR A 55 18.34 25.52 2.84
C THR A 55 19.58 26.06 2.12
N ASP A 56 19.98 25.45 1.01
CA ASP A 56 21.12 25.88 0.20
C ASP A 56 20.75 27.07 -0.71
N PRO A 57 21.36 28.26 -0.55
CA PRO A 57 21.06 29.45 -1.37
C PRO A 57 21.32 29.26 -2.88
N GLU A 58 22.19 28.33 -3.25
CA GLU A 58 22.53 28.05 -4.65
C GLU A 58 21.54 27.08 -5.31
N HIS A 59 20.69 26.42 -4.53
CA HIS A 59 19.79 25.39 -5.03
C HIS A 59 18.47 26.00 -5.52
N ALA A 60 17.94 25.48 -6.65
CA ALA A 60 16.70 25.99 -7.25
C ALA A 60 15.47 25.89 -6.34
N ALA A 61 15.53 25.03 -5.31
CA ALA A 61 14.49 24.84 -4.31
C ALA A 61 14.71 25.66 -3.02
N PHE A 62 15.62 26.63 -3.00
CA PHE A 62 15.94 27.43 -1.82
C PHE A 62 14.71 28.13 -1.23
N GLU A 63 14.44 27.88 0.04
CA GLU A 63 13.25 28.38 0.73
C GLU A 63 13.43 29.76 1.35
N GLY A 64 14.65 30.25 1.51
CA GLY A 64 14.97 31.46 2.27
C GLY A 64 14.97 31.20 3.79
N GLU A 65 15.76 32.00 4.52
CA GLU A 65 15.89 31.87 5.98
C GLU A 65 14.65 32.39 6.72
N GLU A 66 13.99 33.44 6.20
CA GLU A 66 12.92 34.19 6.88
C GLU A 66 11.56 34.14 6.15
N GLY A 67 11.05 32.93 5.86
CA GLY A 67 9.70 32.73 5.29
C GLY A 67 8.67 32.23 6.31
N THR A 68 7.39 32.59 6.12
CA THR A 68 6.30 31.97 6.89
C THR A 68 6.19 30.48 6.53
N LEU A 69 5.57 29.67 7.42
CA LEU A 69 5.35 28.24 7.14
C LEU A 69 4.64 28.02 5.80
N TRP A 70 3.68 28.89 5.47
CA TRP A 70 2.92 28.81 4.24
C TRP A 70 3.78 29.05 2.99
N ASP A 71 4.73 29.99 3.06
CA ASP A 71 5.65 30.27 1.96
C ASP A 71 6.57 29.07 1.69
N LYS A 72 7.07 28.43 2.76
CA LYS A 72 7.88 27.21 2.65
C LYS A 72 7.09 26.08 2.00
N LEU A 73 5.86 25.82 2.46
CA LEU A 73 4.98 24.80 1.88
C LEU A 73 4.69 25.07 0.40
N ARG A 74 4.40 26.31 0.03
CA ARG A 74 4.17 26.70 -1.37
C ARG A 74 5.39 26.44 -2.24
N LYS A 75 6.59 26.81 -1.78
CA LYS A 75 7.85 26.57 -2.49
C LYS A 75 8.13 25.06 -2.66
N ARG A 76 7.96 24.26 -1.60
CA ARG A 76 8.09 22.79 -1.67
C ARG A 76 7.08 22.14 -2.60
N ALA A 77 5.86 22.69 -2.67
CA ALA A 77 4.78 22.15 -3.49
C ALA A 77 5.04 22.31 -4.98
N VAL A 78 5.71 23.40 -5.40
CA VAL A 78 6.05 23.66 -6.83
C VAL A 78 7.43 23.15 -7.23
N ALA A 79 8.29 22.85 -6.25
CA ALA A 79 9.59 22.22 -6.50
C ALA A 79 9.44 20.87 -7.22
N GLN A 80 10.50 20.45 -7.94
CA GLN A 80 10.54 19.17 -8.66
C GLN A 80 9.31 18.94 -9.55
N ASN A 81 8.97 19.92 -10.39
CA ASN A 81 7.85 19.83 -11.34
C ASN A 81 6.50 19.51 -10.66
N HIS A 82 6.26 20.10 -9.49
CA HIS A 82 5.04 19.90 -8.69
C HIS A 82 4.86 18.49 -8.12
N PHE A 83 5.93 17.67 -8.06
CA PHE A 83 5.86 16.30 -7.59
C PHE A 83 5.25 16.19 -6.19
N ASN A 84 5.71 17.01 -5.23
CA ASN A 84 5.21 16.97 -3.85
C ASN A 84 3.71 17.27 -3.76
N LEU A 85 3.21 18.21 -4.56
CA LEU A 85 1.78 18.53 -4.62
C LEU A 85 0.98 17.35 -5.19
N ILE A 86 1.44 16.78 -6.30
CA ILE A 86 0.79 15.64 -6.95
C ILE A 86 0.79 14.42 -6.02
N ALA A 87 1.92 14.13 -5.38
CA ALA A 87 2.04 13.05 -4.40
C ALA A 87 1.10 13.25 -3.21
N THR A 88 0.95 14.48 -2.71
CA THR A 88 0.01 14.80 -1.63
C THR A 88 -1.45 14.57 -2.05
N ILE A 89 -1.82 14.97 -3.27
CA ILE A 89 -3.16 14.73 -3.82
C ILE A 89 -3.42 13.23 -3.97
N ILE A 90 -2.46 12.49 -4.53
CA ILE A 90 -2.53 11.02 -4.66
C ILE A 90 -2.73 10.38 -3.29
N PHE A 91 -1.96 10.80 -2.29
CA PHE A 91 -2.07 10.31 -0.93
C PHE A 91 -3.44 10.61 -0.30
N ALA A 92 -3.96 11.83 -0.46
CA ALA A 92 -5.29 12.20 0.02
C ALA A 92 -6.39 11.36 -0.66
N CYS A 93 -6.30 11.15 -1.97
CA CYS A 93 -7.23 10.28 -2.69
C CYS A 93 -7.11 8.81 -2.26
N ALA A 94 -5.89 8.35 -1.92
CA ALA A 94 -5.68 7.00 -1.37
C ALA A 94 -6.36 6.81 -0.01
N ILE A 95 -6.25 7.80 0.87
CA ILE A 95 -6.96 7.80 2.16
C ILE A 95 -8.47 7.75 1.94
N LEU A 96 -9.00 8.64 1.09
CA LEU A 96 -10.43 8.67 0.79
C LEU A 96 -10.92 7.35 0.19
N HIS A 97 -10.18 6.77 -0.75
CA HIS A 97 -10.51 5.46 -1.34
C HIS A 97 -10.52 4.35 -0.28
N THR A 98 -9.55 4.36 0.65
CA THR A 98 -9.48 3.38 1.75
C THR A 98 -10.73 3.45 2.63
N PHE A 99 -11.20 4.64 2.98
CA PHE A 99 -12.45 4.79 3.74
C PHE A 99 -13.71 4.43 2.94
N LEU A 100 -13.68 4.56 1.62
CA LEU A 100 -14.78 4.18 0.73
C LEU A 100 -14.79 2.69 0.36
N SER A 101 -13.78 1.91 0.76
CA SER A 101 -13.66 0.48 0.44
C SER A 101 -14.93 -0.31 0.77
N GLY A 102 -15.51 -0.11 1.96
CA GLY A 102 -16.76 -0.76 2.36
C GLY A 102 -17.95 -0.44 1.43
N VAL A 103 -18.03 0.78 0.92
CA VAL A 103 -19.07 1.19 -0.04
C VAL A 103 -18.90 0.46 -1.38
N PHE A 104 -17.67 0.30 -1.85
CA PHE A 104 -17.37 -0.48 -3.06
C PHE A 104 -17.69 -1.96 -2.88
N THR A 105 -17.40 -2.55 -1.72
CA THR A 105 -17.78 -3.93 -1.40
C THR A 105 -19.30 -4.14 -1.42
N GLU A 106 -20.06 -3.22 -0.82
CA GLU A 106 -21.53 -3.29 -0.85
C GLU A 106 -22.08 -3.18 -2.28
N MET A 107 -21.53 -2.27 -3.08
CA MET A 107 -21.90 -2.14 -4.49
C MET A 107 -21.52 -3.38 -5.31
N ALA A 108 -20.42 -4.06 -4.98
CA ALA A 108 -20.05 -5.32 -5.60
C ALA A 108 -21.10 -6.41 -5.35
N HIS A 109 -21.54 -6.58 -4.09
CA HIS A 109 -22.60 -7.53 -3.74
C HIS A 109 -23.92 -7.21 -4.43
N ALA A 110 -24.31 -5.93 -4.49
CA ALA A 110 -25.52 -5.52 -5.20
C ALA A 110 -25.48 -5.87 -6.71
N HIS A 111 -24.32 -5.75 -7.33
CA HIS A 111 -24.12 -6.13 -8.73
C HIS A 111 -24.05 -7.64 -8.95
N GLU A 112 -23.48 -8.39 -8.00
CA GLU A 112 -23.45 -9.84 -8.01
C GLU A 112 -24.86 -10.41 -7.87
N ASP A 113 -25.66 -9.89 -6.94
CA ASP A 113 -27.05 -10.28 -6.73
C ASP A 113 -27.91 -10.04 -7.96
N ARG A 114 -27.74 -8.88 -8.59
CA ARG A 114 -28.46 -8.56 -9.83
C ARG A 114 -28.05 -9.48 -10.97
N HIS A 115 -26.76 -9.78 -11.11
CA HIS A 115 -26.27 -10.67 -12.14
C HIS A 115 -26.77 -12.10 -11.93
N ARG A 116 -26.76 -12.58 -10.69
CA ARG A 116 -27.27 -13.90 -10.29
C ARG A 116 -28.74 -14.08 -10.69
N LYS A 117 -29.59 -13.07 -10.47
CA LYS A 117 -30.99 -13.09 -10.92
C LYS A 117 -31.11 -13.16 -12.46
N ILE A 118 -30.25 -12.45 -13.18
CA ILE A 118 -30.24 -12.43 -14.65
C ILE A 118 -29.80 -13.79 -15.22
N ILE A 119 -28.77 -14.43 -14.66
CA ILE A 119 -28.32 -15.76 -15.12
C ILE A 119 -29.35 -16.84 -14.81
N GLU A 120 -30.04 -16.75 -13.68
CA GLU A 120 -31.12 -17.67 -13.31
C GLU A 120 -32.32 -17.54 -14.26
N GLN A 121 -32.79 -16.32 -14.52
CA GLN A 121 -33.88 -16.08 -15.48
C GLN A 121 -33.55 -16.54 -16.89
N LYS A 122 -32.29 -16.41 -17.31
CA LYS A 122 -31.83 -16.79 -18.65
C LYS A 122 -31.41 -18.27 -18.74
N LYS A 123 -31.52 -19.06 -17.67
CA LYS A 123 -31.03 -20.45 -17.60
C LYS A 123 -29.57 -20.58 -18.05
N ARG A 124 -28.72 -19.67 -17.56
CA ARG A 124 -27.27 -19.63 -17.85
C ARG A 124 -26.42 -19.94 -16.62
N ARG A 125 -27.00 -20.55 -15.59
CA ARG A 125 -26.22 -21.05 -14.46
C ARG A 125 -25.39 -22.25 -14.90
N ALA A 126 -24.35 -22.57 -14.15
CA ALA A 126 -23.54 -23.77 -14.29
C ALA A 126 -24.42 -25.01 -14.51
N VAL A 127 -25.43 -25.19 -13.64
CA VAL A 127 -26.35 -26.32 -13.66
C VAL A 127 -27.28 -26.38 -14.88
N ASP A 128 -27.46 -25.25 -15.58
CA ASP A 128 -28.34 -25.14 -16.74
C ASP A 128 -27.56 -25.31 -18.06
N LYS A 129 -26.23 -25.42 -18.00
CA LYS A 129 -25.34 -25.57 -19.16
C LYS A 129 -25.05 -27.05 -19.45
N PRO A 130 -24.81 -27.42 -20.71
CA PRO A 130 -24.61 -28.81 -21.12
C PRO A 130 -23.22 -29.39 -20.77
N GLU A 131 -22.31 -28.60 -20.19
CA GLU A 131 -20.93 -28.99 -19.88
C GLU A 131 -20.82 -29.48 -18.43
N ASP A 132 -20.16 -30.62 -18.19
CA ASP A 132 -20.04 -31.22 -16.84
C ASP A 132 -19.29 -30.34 -15.82
N ASP A 133 -18.37 -29.49 -16.29
CA ASP A 133 -17.59 -28.54 -15.48
C ASP A 133 -18.02 -27.07 -15.68
N ALA A 134 -19.26 -26.86 -16.11
CA ALA A 134 -19.78 -25.52 -16.35
C ALA A 134 -19.69 -24.64 -15.09
N LYS A 135 -19.26 -23.39 -15.27
CA LYS A 135 -19.24 -22.37 -14.22
C LYS A 135 -20.29 -21.30 -14.48
N ASP A 136 -20.76 -20.66 -13.41
CA ASP A 136 -21.63 -19.51 -13.51
C ASP A 136 -20.93 -18.37 -14.25
N ASP A 137 -21.69 -17.63 -15.05
CA ASP A 137 -21.20 -16.40 -15.66
C ASP A 137 -20.87 -15.39 -14.56
N VAL A 138 -19.78 -14.66 -14.75
CA VAL A 138 -19.33 -13.64 -13.81
C VAL A 138 -19.73 -12.24 -14.27
N SER A 139 -20.06 -11.37 -13.32
CA SER A 139 -20.29 -9.96 -13.59
C SER A 139 -18.97 -9.19 -13.53
N PHE A 140 -18.53 -8.66 -14.68
CA PHE A 140 -17.36 -7.77 -14.72
C PHE A 140 -17.50 -6.59 -13.77
N ARG A 141 -18.71 -6.01 -13.65
CA ARG A 141 -18.98 -4.90 -12.73
C ARG A 141 -18.84 -5.31 -11.26
N ALA A 142 -19.33 -6.51 -10.90
CA ALA A 142 -19.18 -7.01 -9.53
C ALA A 142 -17.70 -7.25 -9.20
N TRP A 143 -16.96 -7.87 -10.13
CA TRP A 143 -15.51 -8.06 -9.98
C TRP A 143 -14.74 -6.74 -9.84
N PHE A 144 -15.07 -5.74 -10.67
CA PHE A 144 -14.42 -4.43 -10.64
C PHE A 144 -14.62 -3.74 -9.28
N PHE A 145 -15.87 -3.67 -8.80
CA PHE A 145 -16.15 -3.05 -7.50
C PHE A 145 -15.64 -3.88 -6.31
N HIS A 146 -15.64 -5.22 -6.42
CA HIS A 146 -15.03 -6.06 -5.41
C HIS A 146 -13.53 -5.76 -5.31
N THR A 147 -12.86 -5.57 -6.45
CA THR A 147 -11.43 -5.24 -6.46
C THR A 147 -11.20 -3.86 -5.84
N LEU A 148 -12.03 -2.85 -6.14
CA LEU A 148 -11.94 -1.53 -5.50
C LEU A 148 -12.27 -1.53 -4.00
N GLY A 149 -13.03 -2.51 -3.52
CA GLY A 149 -13.35 -2.66 -2.10
C GLY A 149 -12.28 -3.39 -1.28
N GLU A 150 -11.32 -4.05 -1.92
CA GLU A 150 -10.20 -4.72 -1.22
C GLU A 150 -9.12 -3.69 -0.87
N VAL A 151 -8.79 -3.57 0.42
CA VAL A 151 -7.80 -2.59 0.91
C VAL A 151 -6.42 -2.80 0.28
N GLU A 152 -6.02 -4.05 0.02
CA GLU A 152 -4.76 -4.37 -0.66
C GLU A 152 -4.73 -3.86 -2.10
N ALA A 153 -5.87 -3.93 -2.80
CA ALA A 153 -5.97 -3.41 -4.16
C ALA A 153 -5.95 -1.88 -4.15
N VAL A 154 -6.58 -1.24 -3.16
CA VAL A 154 -6.48 0.23 -2.96
C VAL A 154 -5.01 0.65 -2.86
N PHE A 155 -4.21 0.00 -2.00
CA PHE A 155 -2.77 0.28 -1.90
C PHE A 155 -2.06 0.08 -3.24
N GLY A 156 -2.26 -1.06 -3.92
CA GLY A 156 -1.61 -1.35 -5.20
C GLY A 156 -1.93 -0.32 -6.29
N ILE A 157 -3.20 0.08 -6.42
CA ILE A 157 -3.65 1.08 -7.42
C ILE A 157 -2.94 2.42 -7.19
N TRP A 158 -2.85 2.88 -5.95
CA TRP A 158 -2.26 4.18 -5.64
C TRP A 158 -0.73 4.17 -5.67
N VAL A 159 -0.08 3.04 -5.40
CA VAL A 159 1.36 2.86 -5.66
C VAL A 159 1.66 3.00 -7.15
N ILE A 160 0.83 2.41 -8.02
CA ILE A 160 0.98 2.57 -9.49
C ILE A 160 0.77 4.03 -9.89
N ALA A 161 -0.23 4.72 -9.32
CA ALA A 161 -0.44 6.14 -9.56
C ALA A 161 0.77 7.00 -9.14
N LEU A 162 1.35 6.72 -7.97
CA LEU A 162 2.54 7.40 -7.47
C LEU A 162 3.77 7.12 -8.34
N ALA A 163 3.98 5.88 -8.76
CA ALA A 163 5.03 5.51 -9.70
C ALA A 163 4.87 6.24 -11.04
N GLY A 164 3.62 6.35 -11.54
CA GLY A 164 3.30 7.15 -12.71
C GLY A 164 3.63 8.64 -12.52
N ALA A 165 3.34 9.19 -11.34
CA ALA A 165 3.68 10.57 -11.00
C ALA A 165 5.20 10.81 -10.97
N VAL A 166 5.99 9.85 -10.47
CA VAL A 166 7.45 9.90 -10.52
C VAL A 166 7.93 9.95 -11.98
N VAL A 167 7.51 8.99 -12.80
CA VAL A 167 7.91 8.91 -14.21
C VAL A 167 7.51 10.17 -14.98
N TRP A 168 6.33 10.71 -14.67
CA TRP A 168 5.83 11.94 -15.26
C TRP A 168 6.67 13.16 -14.86
N CYS A 169 6.84 13.42 -13.55
CA CYS A 169 7.48 14.63 -13.04
C CYS A 169 9.01 14.64 -13.19
N HIS A 170 9.65 13.46 -13.21
CA HIS A 170 11.11 13.32 -13.25
C HIS A 170 11.65 12.74 -14.56
N GLY A 171 10.80 12.42 -15.53
CA GLY A 171 11.23 11.95 -16.85
C GLY A 171 10.56 12.69 -17.99
N ILE A 172 9.23 12.65 -18.04
CA ILE A 172 8.47 13.21 -19.19
C ILE A 172 8.45 14.75 -19.15
N VAL A 173 8.09 15.36 -18.03
CA VAL A 173 7.96 16.83 -17.89
C VAL A 173 9.31 17.56 -18.11
N PRO A 174 10.45 17.08 -17.58
CA PRO A 174 11.76 17.66 -17.88
C PRO A 174 12.20 17.51 -19.35
N GLY A 175 11.58 16.61 -20.12
CA GLY A 175 11.95 16.31 -21.51
C GLY A 175 13.00 15.20 -21.67
N GLU A 176 13.41 14.55 -20.59
CA GLU A 176 14.41 13.46 -20.59
C GLU A 176 13.83 12.12 -21.08
N GLY A 177 12.50 11.99 -21.04
CA GLY A 177 11.75 10.86 -21.60
C GLY A 177 11.32 9.82 -20.57
N PHE A 178 10.45 8.91 -21.02
CA PHE A 178 9.84 7.88 -20.17
C PHE A 178 10.88 6.95 -19.51
N MET A 179 11.89 6.51 -20.27
CA MET A 179 12.92 5.58 -19.77
C MET A 179 13.78 6.20 -18.67
N HIS A 180 13.99 7.52 -18.71
CA HIS A 180 14.69 8.23 -17.65
C HIS A 180 13.88 8.21 -16.35
N GLY A 181 12.59 8.57 -16.43
CA GLY A 181 11.69 8.52 -15.28
C GLY A 181 11.56 7.11 -14.67
N VAL A 182 11.58 6.06 -15.49
CA VAL A 182 11.62 4.67 -15.01
C VAL A 182 12.94 4.35 -14.32
N SER A 183 14.08 4.82 -14.85
CA SER A 183 15.38 4.66 -14.18
C SER A 183 15.41 5.39 -12.83
N GLU A 184 14.82 6.58 -12.72
CA GLU A 184 14.74 7.31 -11.46
C GLU A 184 13.89 6.55 -10.43
N LEU A 185 12.75 6.00 -10.86
CA LEU A 185 11.93 5.14 -10.01
C LEU A 185 12.69 3.89 -9.56
N GLN A 186 13.47 3.26 -10.45
CA GLN A 186 14.30 2.10 -10.12
C GLN A 186 15.42 2.44 -9.14
N ASN A 187 16.08 3.58 -9.31
CA ASN A 187 17.10 4.06 -8.38
C ASN A 187 16.51 4.27 -6.99
N TYR A 188 15.35 4.93 -6.92
CA TYR A 188 14.66 5.19 -5.67
C TYR A 188 14.24 3.88 -4.97
N LEU A 189 13.52 3.01 -5.69
CA LEU A 189 13.02 1.76 -5.12
C LEU A 189 14.12 0.73 -4.86
N GLY A 190 15.19 0.71 -5.64
CA GLY A 190 16.25 -0.30 -5.56
C GLY A 190 17.35 0.04 -4.56
N HIS A 191 17.70 1.31 -4.41
CA HIS A 191 18.85 1.73 -3.61
C HIS A 191 18.49 2.65 -2.44
N ASP A 192 17.48 3.52 -2.60
CA ASP A 192 17.22 4.57 -1.61
C ASP A 192 16.22 4.15 -0.53
N VAL A 193 15.25 3.29 -0.86
CA VAL A 193 14.22 2.84 0.10
C VAL A 193 14.73 1.68 0.96
N ASN A 194 14.51 1.76 2.28
CA ASN A 194 14.80 0.66 3.21
C ASN A 194 13.52 -0.14 3.49
N TYR A 195 13.50 -1.40 3.05
CA TYR A 195 12.35 -2.31 3.25
C TYR A 195 12.44 -3.18 4.50
N THR A 196 13.52 -3.10 5.30
CA THR A 196 13.71 -3.97 6.46
C THR A 196 12.55 -3.86 7.45
N GLU A 197 12.16 -2.65 7.83
CA GLU A 197 11.06 -2.43 8.78
C GLU A 197 9.69 -2.79 8.16
N PRO A 198 9.30 -2.32 6.96
CA PRO A 198 8.02 -2.72 6.35
C PRO A 198 7.90 -4.23 6.13
N LEU A 199 8.97 -4.89 5.68
CA LEU A 199 8.95 -6.33 5.43
C LEU A 199 8.82 -7.11 6.75
N PHE A 200 9.52 -6.69 7.80
CA PHE A 200 9.37 -7.25 9.13
C PHE A 200 7.91 -7.18 9.60
N VAL A 201 7.26 -6.02 9.45
CA VAL A 201 5.85 -5.81 9.78
C VAL A 201 4.92 -6.73 8.98
N VAL A 202 5.11 -6.82 7.66
CA VAL A 202 4.31 -7.71 6.80
C VAL A 202 4.44 -9.17 7.22
N VAL A 203 5.65 -9.63 7.56
CA VAL A 203 5.89 -11.00 7.99
C VAL A 203 5.18 -11.31 9.30
N ILE A 204 5.30 -10.44 10.32
CA ILE A 204 4.62 -10.67 11.60
C ILE A 204 3.10 -10.62 11.47
N MET A 205 2.55 -9.72 10.64
CA MET A 205 1.11 -9.65 10.38
C MET A 205 0.60 -10.92 9.68
N ALA A 206 1.35 -11.43 8.69
CA ALA A 206 1.02 -12.65 7.99
C ALA A 206 1.03 -13.87 8.94
N ILE A 207 2.00 -13.95 9.85
CA ILE A 207 2.08 -14.99 10.89
C ILE A 207 0.92 -14.84 11.89
N ALA A 208 0.62 -13.62 12.34
CA ALA A 208 -0.46 -13.32 13.27
C ALA A 208 -1.84 -13.72 12.71
N ALA A 209 -2.07 -13.51 11.41
CA ALA A 209 -3.31 -13.89 10.72
C ALA A 209 -3.47 -15.41 10.50
N THR A 210 -2.52 -16.25 10.95
CA THR A 210 -2.64 -17.70 10.80
C THR A 210 -3.62 -18.30 11.80
N ARG A 211 -4.35 -19.33 11.35
CA ARG A 211 -5.33 -20.04 12.20
C ARG A 211 -4.78 -20.53 13.55
N PRO A 212 -3.54 -21.07 13.65
CA PRO A 212 -3.01 -21.49 14.95
C PRO A 212 -2.85 -20.33 15.93
N ILE A 213 -2.39 -19.16 15.46
CA ILE A 213 -2.21 -17.98 16.31
C ILE A 213 -3.57 -17.42 16.74
N ILE A 214 -4.52 -17.26 15.81
CA ILE A 214 -5.87 -16.80 16.12
C ILE A 214 -6.53 -17.70 17.17
N ARG A 215 -6.47 -19.03 17.00
CA ARG A 215 -7.05 -19.98 17.96
C ARG A 215 -6.36 -19.94 19.33
N LEU A 216 -5.05 -19.70 19.36
CA LEU A 216 -4.32 -19.52 20.61
C LEU A 216 -4.78 -18.25 21.33
N SER A 217 -4.90 -17.14 20.61
CA SER A 217 -5.41 -15.87 21.14
C SER A 217 -6.84 -16.02 21.67
N GLU A 218 -7.74 -16.63 20.89
CA GLU A 218 -9.11 -16.96 21.32
C GLU A 218 -9.12 -17.82 22.60
N ALA A 219 -8.25 -18.83 22.68
CA ALA A 219 -8.15 -19.68 23.86
C ALA A 219 -7.66 -18.91 25.11
N CYS A 220 -6.74 -17.96 24.95
CA CYS A 220 -6.29 -17.08 26.03
C CYS A 220 -7.40 -16.16 26.52
N VAL A 221 -8.09 -15.47 25.60
CA VAL A 221 -9.25 -14.62 25.93
C VAL A 221 -10.34 -15.44 26.62
N ASN A 222 -10.66 -16.63 26.11
CA ASN A 222 -11.65 -17.52 26.71
C ASN A 222 -11.29 -17.94 28.15
N ARG A 223 -10.03 -18.24 28.44
CA ARG A 223 -9.60 -18.57 29.81
C ARG A 223 -9.79 -17.41 30.76
N VAL A 224 -9.45 -16.19 30.35
CA VAL A 224 -9.66 -15.00 31.17
C VAL A 224 -11.15 -14.73 31.36
N ALA A 225 -11.96 -14.85 30.31
CA ALA A 225 -13.40 -14.69 30.39
C ALA A 225 -14.06 -15.70 31.35
N GLN A 226 -13.55 -16.94 31.41
CA GLN A 226 -14.03 -17.95 32.36
C GLN A 226 -13.78 -17.56 33.82
N LEU A 227 -12.71 -16.81 34.14
CA LEU A 227 -12.49 -16.28 35.49
C LEU A 227 -13.59 -15.28 35.92
N PHE A 228 -14.18 -14.58 34.95
CA PHE A 228 -15.27 -13.62 35.17
C PHE A 228 -16.66 -14.24 34.93
N GLY A 229 -16.77 -15.57 34.99
CA GLY A 229 -18.05 -16.29 34.91
C GLY A 229 -18.45 -16.74 33.49
N GLY A 230 -17.60 -16.55 32.49
CA GLY A 230 -17.76 -17.16 31.15
C GLY A 230 -18.96 -16.66 30.35
N THR A 231 -19.59 -15.56 30.76
CA THR A 231 -20.73 -14.96 30.06
C THR A 231 -20.27 -14.20 28.81
N PRO A 232 -21.17 -13.93 27.83
CA PRO A 232 -20.84 -13.07 26.69
C PRO A 232 -20.31 -11.68 27.11
N ALA A 233 -20.80 -11.14 28.24
CA ALA A 233 -20.31 -9.88 28.80
C ALA A 233 -18.88 -9.99 29.35
N ALA A 234 -18.57 -11.10 30.03
CA ALA A 234 -17.20 -11.39 30.50
C ALA A 234 -16.23 -11.58 29.33
N TRP A 235 -16.69 -12.20 28.25
CA TRP A 235 -15.91 -12.34 27.02
C TRP A 235 -15.64 -10.99 26.36
N TRP A 236 -16.67 -10.16 26.18
CA TRP A 236 -16.53 -8.79 25.69
C TRP A 236 -15.54 -7.97 26.53
N PHE A 237 -15.69 -8.00 27.86
CA PHE A 237 -14.80 -7.28 28.77
C PHE A 237 -13.36 -7.78 28.66
N SER A 238 -13.17 -9.10 28.58
CA SER A 238 -11.84 -9.70 28.40
C SER A 238 -11.21 -9.26 27.08
N THR A 239 -11.97 -9.26 25.98
CA THR A 239 -11.49 -8.80 24.67
C THR A 239 -11.12 -7.32 24.69
N LEU A 240 -11.93 -6.45 25.30
CA LEU A 240 -11.64 -5.01 25.36
C LEU A 240 -10.50 -4.62 26.32
N THR A 241 -10.08 -5.50 27.22
CA THR A 241 -9.01 -5.21 28.19
C THR A 241 -7.73 -5.97 27.88
N LEU A 242 -7.83 -7.29 27.72
CA LEU A 242 -6.68 -8.16 27.48
C LEU A 242 -6.05 -7.92 26.12
N THR A 243 -6.85 -7.77 25.06
CA THR A 243 -6.30 -7.61 23.69
C THR A 243 -5.53 -6.30 23.52
N PRO A 244 -6.04 -5.12 23.93
CA PRO A 244 -5.26 -3.88 23.89
C PRO A 244 -4.04 -3.92 24.83
N LEU A 245 -4.15 -4.54 26.01
CA LEU A 245 -3.06 -4.63 26.97
C LEU A 245 -1.92 -5.51 26.42
N LEU A 246 -2.22 -6.71 25.92
CA LEU A 246 -1.23 -7.56 25.24
C LEU A 246 -0.70 -6.92 23.96
N GLY A 247 -1.55 -6.19 23.25
CA GLY A 247 -1.17 -5.40 22.08
C GLY A 247 -0.16 -4.31 22.40
N SER A 248 -0.22 -3.70 23.58
CA SER A 248 0.78 -2.72 24.05
C SER A 248 2.13 -3.34 24.43
N PHE A 249 2.16 -4.64 24.75
CA PHE A 249 3.39 -5.39 25.04
C PHE A 249 4.06 -5.94 23.77
N ILE A 250 3.36 -5.95 22.63
CA ILE A 250 3.84 -6.43 21.33
C ILE A 250 3.90 -5.22 20.36
N THR A 251 4.55 -5.36 19.21
CA THR A 251 4.53 -4.34 18.16
C THR A 251 3.10 -4.12 17.66
N GLU A 252 2.64 -2.86 17.62
CA GLU A 252 1.29 -2.42 17.22
C GLU A 252 0.69 -3.13 15.98
N PRO A 253 1.44 -3.43 14.90
CA PRO A 253 0.84 -4.03 13.70
C PRO A 253 0.26 -5.43 13.92
N ALA A 254 0.90 -6.25 14.77
CA ALA A 254 0.43 -7.60 15.06
C ALA A 254 -0.82 -7.61 15.95
N ALA A 255 -0.98 -6.59 16.81
CA ALA A 255 -2.13 -6.43 17.67
C ALA A 255 -3.39 -6.00 16.91
N MET A 256 -3.24 -5.20 15.84
CA MET A 256 -4.36 -4.79 14.98
C MET A 256 -4.92 -5.91 14.10
N THR A 257 -4.13 -6.97 13.85
CA THR A 257 -4.54 -8.09 12.98
C THR A 257 -5.32 -9.18 13.71
N ILE A 258 -5.22 -9.24 15.04
CA ILE A 258 -5.82 -10.26 15.92
C ILE A 258 -7.08 -9.70 16.56
#